data_AF-A0A932WEA2-F1
#
_entry.id   AF-A0A932WEA2-F1
#
_cell.length_a   1.000
_cell.length_b   1.000
_cell.length_c   1.000
_cell.angle_alpha   90.00
_cell.angle_beta   90.00
_cell.angle_gamma   90.00
#
_symmetry.space_group_name_H-M   'P 1'
#
loop_
_entity.id
_entity.type
_entity.pdbx_description
1 polymer ?
#
loop_
_entity_poly.entity_id
_entity_poly.type
_entity_poly.pdbx_seq_one_letter_code
_entity_poly.pdbx_strand_id
1 'polypeptide(L)'
;MRHLKMAVMTGAFLLAATIVGCASGPEFTKSSEKSTSAIRGAEEVGASKVPNAALHLQLAKEELNRAKELDTKGKKEEAVSMLSRAEADAELAVALSHEEKEKTEAAQAVERVRKLREDNRSSPERSQP
;
A
#
# COMPACT_ATOMS: atom_id res chain seq x y z
N MET A 1 -21.12 -62.69 13.12
CA MET A 1 -19.96 -61.83 13.47
C MET A 1 -18.87 -61.71 12.37
N ARG A 2 -19.09 -62.20 11.13
CA ARG A 2 -18.13 -62.02 10.00
C ARG A 2 -18.49 -60.86 9.06
N HIS A 3 -19.75 -60.46 9.00
CA HIS A 3 -20.22 -59.33 8.18
C HIS A 3 -20.02 -57.96 8.86
N LEU A 4 -19.88 -57.93 10.19
CA LEU A 4 -19.60 -56.70 10.94
C LEU A 4 -18.15 -56.22 10.74
N LYS A 5 -17.21 -57.14 10.54
CA LYS A 5 -15.81 -56.80 10.19
C LYS A 5 -15.67 -56.33 8.73
N MET A 6 -16.51 -56.83 7.83
CA MET A 6 -16.52 -56.43 6.41
C MET A 6 -17.04 -55.01 6.22
N ALA A 7 -18.12 -54.60 6.92
CA ALA A 7 -18.64 -53.24 6.85
C ALA A 7 -17.68 -52.18 7.43
N VAL A 8 -16.86 -52.56 8.42
CA VAL A 8 -15.84 -51.68 9.01
C VAL A 8 -14.63 -51.51 8.09
N MET A 9 -14.31 -52.50 7.24
CA MET A 9 -13.22 -52.39 6.26
C MET A 9 -13.57 -51.58 5.00
N THR A 10 -14.86 -51.48 4.62
CA THR A 10 -15.28 -50.66 3.47
C THR A 10 -15.64 -49.22 3.84
N GLY A 11 -15.95 -48.93 5.10
CA GLY A 11 -16.24 -47.57 5.58
C GLY A 11 -14.99 -46.70 5.82
N ALA A 12 -13.81 -47.30 5.94
CA ALA A 12 -12.57 -46.60 6.26
C ALA A 12 -11.87 -45.94 5.06
N PHE A 13 -12.31 -46.23 3.82
CA PHE A 13 -11.66 -45.72 2.60
C PHE A 13 -12.25 -44.39 2.09
N LEU A 14 -13.35 -43.91 2.69
CA LEU A 14 -14.06 -42.70 2.26
C LEU A 14 -13.66 -41.43 3.03
N LEU A 15 -12.69 -41.51 3.96
CA LEU A 15 -12.33 -40.40 4.85
C LEU A 15 -11.02 -39.67 4.49
N ALA A 16 -10.46 -39.90 3.29
CA ALA A 16 -9.12 -39.42 2.93
C ALA A 16 -9.06 -38.44 1.73
N ALA A 17 -10.17 -37.81 1.35
CA ALA A 17 -10.24 -37.05 0.08
C ALA A 17 -10.83 -35.63 0.17
N THR A 18 -10.57 -34.85 1.22
CA THR A 18 -11.10 -33.46 1.30
C THR A 18 -10.13 -32.37 1.75
N ILE A 19 -8.80 -32.55 1.64
CA ILE A 19 -7.86 -31.43 1.79
C ILE A 19 -7.25 -31.07 0.43
N VAL A 20 -8.09 -30.62 -0.49
CA VAL A 20 -7.64 -29.89 -1.68
C VAL A 20 -8.23 -28.49 -1.63
N GLY A 21 -7.35 -27.50 -1.52
CA GLY A 21 -7.61 -26.14 -2.00
C GLY A 21 -7.77 -25.07 -0.93
N CYS A 22 -6.66 -24.59 -0.36
CA CYS A 22 -6.54 -23.15 -0.18
C CYS A 22 -5.56 -22.65 -1.25
N ALA A 23 -6.09 -21.93 -2.24
CA ALA A 23 -5.42 -21.57 -3.48
C ALA A 23 -4.35 -20.46 -3.33
N SER A 24 -4.07 -19.99 -2.11
CA SER A 24 -3.07 -18.96 -1.81
C SER A 24 -2.32 -19.32 -0.52
N GLY A 25 -0.99 -19.21 -0.52
CA GLY A 25 -0.16 -19.50 0.66
C GLY A 25 -0.23 -18.37 1.69
N PRO A 26 0.05 -18.64 2.99
CA PRO A 26 -0.03 -17.65 4.06
C PRO A 26 0.85 -16.41 3.85
N GLU A 27 1.97 -16.56 3.14
CA GLU A 27 2.89 -15.46 2.83
C GLU A 27 2.32 -14.48 1.79
N PHE A 28 1.61 -14.98 0.78
CA PHE A 28 0.95 -14.14 -0.22
C PHE A 28 -0.13 -13.27 0.43
N THR A 29 -0.98 -13.87 1.27
CA THR A 29 -2.04 -13.13 1.98
C THR A 29 -1.45 -11.99 2.82
N LYS A 30 -0.44 -12.28 3.63
CA LYS A 30 0.23 -11.28 4.47
C LYS A 30 0.85 -10.15 3.63
N SER A 31 1.53 -10.49 2.55
CA SER A 31 2.17 -9.49 1.67
C SER A 31 1.13 -8.67 0.92
N SER A 32 0.00 -9.28 0.55
CA SER A 32 -1.10 -8.62 -0.14
C SER A 32 -1.84 -7.64 0.79
N GLU A 33 -1.99 -7.97 2.06
CA GLU A 33 -2.55 -7.07 3.06
C GLU A 33 -1.64 -5.85 3.26
N LYS A 34 -0.32 -6.06 3.38
CA LYS A 34 0.67 -4.98 3.57
C LYS A 34 0.65 -4.01 2.38
N SER A 35 0.76 -4.51 1.16
CA SER A 35 0.74 -3.65 -0.04
C SER A 35 -0.60 -2.95 -0.23
N THR A 36 -1.73 -3.63 0.02
CA THR A 36 -3.07 -3.00 -0.06
C THR A 36 -3.22 -1.89 0.99
N SER A 37 -2.70 -2.11 2.20
CA SER A 37 -2.70 -1.10 3.26
C SER A 37 -1.85 0.11 2.88
N ALA A 38 -0.65 -0.11 2.33
CA ALA A 38 0.23 0.97 1.88
C ALA A 38 -0.41 1.79 0.75
N ILE A 39 -1.03 1.13 -0.24
CA ILE A 39 -1.77 1.79 -1.33
C ILE A 39 -2.88 2.67 -0.77
N ARG A 40 -3.66 2.18 0.21
CA ARG A 40 -4.70 2.98 0.86
C ARG A 40 -4.10 4.18 1.58
N GLY A 41 -3.00 4.00 2.31
CA GLY A 41 -2.29 5.09 2.97
C GLY A 41 -1.86 6.18 1.97
N ALA A 42 -1.33 5.80 0.81
CA ALA A 42 -1.00 6.72 -0.27
C ALA A 42 -2.23 7.47 -0.81
N GLU A 43 -3.37 6.80 -0.97
CA GLU A 43 -4.63 7.45 -1.36
C GLU A 43 -5.13 8.44 -0.31
N GLU A 44 -5.07 8.07 0.97
CA GLU A 44 -5.53 8.88 2.10
C GLU A 44 -4.74 10.18 2.25
N VAL A 45 -3.42 10.16 2.01
CA VAL A 45 -2.59 11.37 2.03
C VAL A 45 -2.68 12.19 0.73
N GLY A 46 -3.48 11.72 -0.24
CA GLY A 46 -3.76 12.45 -1.47
C GLY A 46 -2.70 12.31 -2.56
N ALA A 47 -1.96 11.19 -2.60
CA ALA A 47 -0.91 10.95 -3.60
C ALA A 47 -1.36 11.12 -5.06
N SER A 48 -2.64 10.87 -5.37
CA SER A 48 -3.22 11.08 -6.70
C SER A 48 -3.19 12.55 -7.18
N LYS A 49 -2.94 13.52 -6.29
CA LYS A 49 -2.90 14.96 -6.58
C LYS A 49 -1.48 15.50 -6.76
N VAL A 50 -0.46 14.70 -6.43
CA VAL A 50 0.95 15.09 -6.53
C VAL A 50 1.55 14.31 -7.71
N PRO A 51 2.01 14.96 -8.80
CA PRO A 51 2.35 14.26 -10.05
C PRO A 51 3.31 13.07 -9.88
N ASN A 52 4.40 13.25 -9.14
CA ASN A 52 5.38 12.18 -8.91
C ASN A 52 4.82 11.08 -8.00
N ALA A 53 4.05 11.43 -6.96
CA ALA A 53 3.42 10.45 -6.09
C ALA A 53 2.32 9.65 -6.81
N ALA A 54 1.58 10.30 -7.70
CA ALA A 54 0.52 9.68 -8.50
C ALA A 54 1.06 8.58 -9.41
N LEU A 55 2.24 8.78 -9.98
CA LEU A 55 2.95 7.76 -10.77
C LEU A 55 3.23 6.51 -9.92
N HIS A 56 3.84 6.68 -8.75
CA HIS A 56 4.16 5.54 -7.88
C HIS A 56 2.92 4.87 -7.31
N LEU A 57 1.86 5.63 -7.00
CA LEU A 57 0.57 5.07 -6.62
C LEU A 57 -0.02 4.20 -7.75
N GLN A 58 0.10 4.65 -9.00
CA GLN A 58 -0.35 3.86 -10.14
C GLN A 58 0.47 2.57 -10.31
N LEU A 59 1.81 2.67 -10.24
CA LEU A 59 2.69 1.50 -10.29
C LEU A 59 2.35 0.48 -9.20
N ALA A 60 2.18 0.91 -7.95
CA ALA A 60 1.81 0.03 -6.86
C ALA A 60 0.49 -0.74 -7.13
N LYS A 61 -0.51 -0.08 -7.72
CA LYS A 61 -1.78 -0.72 -8.10
C LYS A 61 -1.60 -1.73 -9.22
N GLU A 62 -0.80 -1.40 -10.23
CA GLU A 62 -0.49 -2.29 -11.35
C GLU A 62 0.28 -3.52 -10.88
N GLU A 63 1.26 -3.34 -10.00
CA GLU A 63 2.05 -4.41 -9.40
C GLU A 63 1.20 -5.32 -8.52
N LEU A 64 0.30 -4.78 -7.69
CA LEU A 64 -0.67 -5.58 -6.93
C LEU A 64 -1.55 -6.44 -7.85
N ASN A 65 -2.02 -5.88 -8.96
CA ASN A 65 -2.82 -6.63 -9.93
C ASN A 65 -1.98 -7.72 -10.60
N ARG A 66 -0.74 -7.41 -10.99
CA ARG A 66 0.18 -8.38 -11.57
C ARG A 66 0.55 -9.50 -10.59
N ALA A 67 0.68 -9.19 -9.31
CA ALA A 67 0.91 -10.18 -8.26
C ALA A 67 -0.26 -11.17 -8.17
N LYS A 68 -1.51 -10.69 -8.24
CA LYS A 68 -2.70 -11.55 -8.27
C LYS A 68 -2.69 -12.47 -9.50
N GLU A 69 -2.30 -11.96 -10.66
CA GLU A 69 -2.14 -12.80 -11.85
C GLU A 69 -1.05 -13.87 -11.68
N LEU A 70 0.09 -13.53 -11.07
CA LEU A 70 1.17 -14.49 -10.80
C LEU A 70 0.71 -15.57 -9.81
N ASP A 71 -0.07 -15.19 -8.78
CA ASP A 71 -0.63 -16.11 -7.79
C ASP A 71 -1.56 -17.15 -8.43
N THR A 72 -2.44 -16.71 -9.33
CA THR A 72 -3.34 -17.60 -10.09
C THR A 72 -2.61 -18.54 -11.04
N LYS A 73 -1.43 -18.12 -11.54
CA LYS A 73 -0.54 -18.95 -12.37
C LYS A 73 0.33 -19.91 -11.54
N GLY A 74 0.18 -19.92 -10.21
CA GLY A 74 0.97 -20.75 -9.30
C GLY A 74 2.40 -20.26 -9.06
N LYS A 75 2.75 -19.06 -9.55
CA LYS A 75 4.09 -18.46 -9.41
C LYS A 75 4.17 -17.68 -8.09
N LYS A 76 4.15 -18.39 -6.97
CA LYS A 76 3.94 -17.81 -5.63
C LYS A 76 5.07 -16.86 -5.22
N GLU A 77 6.31 -17.23 -5.45
CA GLU A 77 7.49 -16.43 -5.09
C GLU A 77 7.57 -15.14 -5.93
N GLU A 78 7.29 -15.25 -7.23
CA GLU A 78 7.20 -14.08 -8.12
C GLU A 78 6.05 -13.16 -7.68
N ALA A 79 4.91 -13.72 -7.27
CA ALA A 79 3.77 -12.97 -6.78
C ALA A 79 4.11 -12.20 -5.49
N VAL A 80 4.75 -12.86 -4.52
CA VAL A 80 5.19 -12.23 -3.27
C VAL A 80 6.21 -11.13 -3.54
N SER A 81 7.19 -11.38 -4.41
CA SER A 81 8.16 -10.36 -4.81
C SER A 81 7.49 -9.14 -5.46
N MET A 82 6.46 -9.35 -6.28
CA MET A 82 5.68 -8.28 -6.88
C MET A 82 4.87 -7.49 -5.83
N LEU A 83 4.36 -8.16 -4.79
CA LEU A 83 3.68 -7.48 -3.67
C LEU A 83 4.64 -6.61 -2.86
N SER A 84 5.89 -7.05 -2.66
CA SER A 84 6.90 -6.22 -1.99
C SER A 84 7.24 -4.95 -2.77
N ARG A 85 7.26 -5.04 -4.11
CA ARG A 85 7.40 -3.85 -4.96
C ARG A 85 6.20 -2.91 -4.81
N ALA A 86 4.98 -3.47 -4.83
CA ALA A 86 3.77 -2.68 -4.67
C ALA A 86 3.72 -1.95 -3.32
N GLU A 87 4.18 -2.59 -2.25
CA GLU A 87 4.34 -1.95 -0.93
C GLU A 87 5.33 -0.79 -0.99
N ALA A 88 6.52 -1.00 -1.57
CA ALA A 88 7.57 0.02 -1.67
C ALA A 88 7.16 1.23 -2.52
N ASP A 89 6.53 1.03 -3.69
CA ASP A 89 6.06 2.12 -4.53
C ASP A 89 4.92 2.91 -3.84
N ALA A 90 4.04 2.24 -3.10
CA ALA A 90 3.01 2.93 -2.33
C ALA A 90 3.59 3.77 -1.19
N GLU A 91 4.58 3.24 -0.46
CA GLU A 91 5.29 3.99 0.58
C GLU A 91 6.05 5.20 0.01
N LEU A 92 6.66 5.05 -1.16
CA LEU A 92 7.29 6.15 -1.88
C LEU A 92 6.26 7.22 -2.29
N ALA A 93 5.08 6.81 -2.75
CA ALA A 93 3.98 7.74 -3.03
C ALA A 93 3.55 8.53 -1.78
N VAL A 94 3.50 7.89 -0.60
CA VAL A 94 3.25 8.59 0.67
C VAL A 94 4.34 9.63 0.94
N ALA A 95 5.61 9.24 0.85
CA ALA A 95 6.74 10.13 1.13
C ALA A 95 6.74 11.36 0.20
N LEU A 96 6.55 11.15 -1.11
CA LEU A 96 6.47 12.23 -2.09
C LEU A 96 5.28 13.16 -1.84
N SER A 97 4.16 12.64 -1.35
CA SER A 97 2.99 13.45 -1.01
C SER A 97 3.25 14.36 0.18
N HIS A 98 3.93 13.83 1.22
CA HIS A 98 4.35 14.63 2.35
C HIS A 98 5.41 15.67 1.96
N GLU A 99 6.38 15.29 1.14
CA GLU A 99 7.41 16.21 0.64
C GLU A 99 6.80 17.43 -0.06
N GLU A 100 5.82 17.22 -0.96
CA GLU A 100 5.18 18.31 -1.68
C GLU A 100 4.39 19.24 -0.74
N LYS A 101 3.71 18.65 0.25
CA LYS A 101 3.00 19.41 1.29
C LYS A 101 3.98 20.26 2.11
N GLU A 102 5.07 19.67 2.57
CA GLU A 102 6.10 20.36 3.36
C GLU A 102 6.76 21.50 2.57
N LYS A 103 7.08 21.27 1.28
CA LYS A 103 7.60 22.32 0.39
C LYS A 103 6.61 23.49 0.24
N THR A 104 5.34 23.18 0.04
CA THR A 104 4.28 24.20 -0.09
C THR A 104 4.15 25.01 1.21
N GLU A 105 4.11 24.34 2.36
CA GLU A 105 4.02 24.99 3.67
C GLU A 105 5.25 25.87 3.96
N ALA A 106 6.45 25.40 3.63
CA ALA A 106 7.69 26.15 3.76
C ALA A 106 7.70 27.41 2.87
N ALA A 107 7.29 27.28 1.60
CA ALA A 107 7.19 28.42 0.68
C ALA A 107 6.20 29.48 1.20
N GLN A 108 5.05 29.06 1.70
CA GLN A 108 4.07 29.96 2.31
C GLN A 108 4.60 30.62 3.59
N ALA A 109 5.37 29.90 4.41
CA ALA A 109 5.97 30.46 5.62
C ALA A 109 6.99 31.56 5.29
N VAL A 110 7.85 31.32 4.30
CA VAL A 110 8.81 32.33 3.80
C VAL A 110 8.08 33.57 3.29
N GLU A 111 7.01 33.39 2.52
CA GLU A 111 6.22 34.50 2.00
C GLU A 111 5.51 35.31 3.10
N ARG A 112 4.99 34.64 4.15
CA ARG A 112 4.44 35.34 5.33
C ARG A 112 5.49 36.19 6.02
N VAL A 113 6.72 35.67 6.21
CA VAL A 113 7.82 36.44 6.80
C VAL A 113 8.20 37.63 5.93
N ARG A 114 8.22 37.47 4.60
CA ARG A 114 8.50 38.56 3.66
C ARG A 114 7.48 39.68 3.80
N LYS A 115 6.18 39.36 3.77
CA LYS A 115 5.09 40.34 3.95
C LYS A 115 5.19 41.07 5.29
N LEU A 116 5.39 40.35 6.39
CA LEU A 116 5.56 40.96 7.71
C LEU A 116 6.76 41.93 7.76
N ARG A 117 7.86 41.64 7.06
CA ARG A 117 9.02 42.54 6.98
C ARG A 117 8.73 43.78 6.14
N GLU A 118 7.94 43.66 5.09
CA GLU A 118 7.51 44.78 4.25
C GLU A 118 6.53 45.70 4.97
N ASP A 119 5.54 45.12 5.66
CA ASP A 119 4.56 45.85 6.48
C ASP A 119 5.26 46.62 7.62
N ASN A 120 6.22 45.98 8.29
CA ASN A 120 7.03 46.60 9.33
C ASN A 120 7.93 47.73 8.81
N ARG A 121 8.35 47.67 7.54
CA ARG A 121 9.21 48.70 6.91
C ARG A 121 8.39 49.87 6.36
N SER A 122 7.16 49.61 5.92
CA SER A 122 6.27 50.59 5.30
C SER A 122 5.36 51.32 6.28
N SER A 123 5.25 50.85 7.54
CA SER A 123 4.59 51.58 8.63
C SER A 123 5.37 52.85 9.01
N PRO A 124 4.86 54.08 8.75
CA PRO A 124 5.63 55.32 8.97
C PRO A 124 5.75 55.76 10.44
N GLU A 125 5.09 55.11 11.40
CA GLU A 125 5.08 55.54 12.81
C GLU A 125 6.02 54.71 13.70
N ARG A 126 7.32 54.95 13.53
CA ARG A 126 8.26 54.98 14.67
C ARG A 126 8.91 56.37 14.84
N SER A 127 8.37 57.36 14.15
CA SER A 127 8.52 58.80 14.40
C SER A 127 7.30 59.23 15.20
N GLN A 128 7.33 59.69 16.45
CA GLN A 128 8.34 60.21 17.40
C GLN A 128 7.67 60.20 18.80
N PRO A 129 8.27 60.80 19.84
CA PRO A 129 9.58 60.61 20.45
C PRO A 129 9.55 59.72 21.71
#